data_AF-A0A3D0QAT6-F1
#
_entry.id   AF-A0A3D0QAT6-F1
#
_cell.length_a   1.000
_cell.length_b   1.000
_cell.length_c   1.000
_cell.angle_alpha   90.00
_cell.angle_beta   90.00
_cell.angle_gamma   90.00
#
_symmetry.space_group_name_H-M   'P 1'
#
loop_
_entity.id
_entity.type
_entity.pdbx_description
1 polymer ?
#
loop_
_entity_poly.entity_id
_entity_poly.type
_entity_poly.pdbx_seq_one_letter_code
_entity_poly.pdbx_strand_id
1 'polypeptide(L)'
;GFETAVYEVFPVGEATEPLIAGAVFDLAGRTGETWTVSLHSVSSDAKILNPSILKTQSSASRLLRSAVESLSKARPGPIVKEGTLIVPPAGTGALELSFTVAENATEGLMAVLLAQSGTGKKIALNVTAQLDGLTVPVSTEYQEGKSQWYKVPVTPGKHTLRLFAAPAKDSLSWKGKATVWCIARQKQDSKLVELPLKQAPFERLLPPAVWPAGEVRRNVRIGEVQLTVQRGT
;
A
#
# COMPACT_ATOMS: atom_id res chain seq x y z
N GLY A 1 5.54 -10.64 11.80
CA GLY A 1 6.74 -10.61 10.94
C GLY A 1 7.64 -9.52 11.44
N PHE A 2 8.94 -9.77 11.50
CA PHE A 2 9.94 -8.74 11.76
C PHE A 2 10.24 -8.03 10.43
N GLU A 3 10.11 -6.70 10.39
CA GLU A 3 10.68 -5.91 9.29
C GLU A 3 12.16 -5.70 9.61
N THR A 4 13.04 -6.32 8.81
CA THR A 4 14.48 -6.05 8.85
C THR A 4 14.79 -5.06 7.75
N ALA A 5 15.23 -3.85 8.12
CA ALA A 5 15.81 -2.91 7.17
C ALA A 5 17.33 -3.15 7.11
N VAL A 6 17.84 -3.47 5.92
CA VAL A 6 19.28 -3.54 5.65
C VAL A 6 19.71 -2.19 5.11
N TYR A 7 20.67 -1.55 5.78
CA TYR A 7 21.26 -0.29 5.34
C TYR A 7 22.68 -0.56 4.85
N GLU A 8 22.99 -0.14 3.63
CA GLU A 8 24.35 -0.10 3.14
C GLU A 8 24.87 1.34 3.23
N VAL A 9 26.03 1.53 3.85
CA VAL A 9 26.68 2.83 4.01
C VAL A 9 27.88 2.88 3.07
N PHE A 10 27.91 3.87 2.17
CA PHE A 10 28.99 4.02 1.19
C PHE A 10 29.72 5.36 1.34
N PRO A 11 31.06 5.35 1.31
CA PRO A 11 31.82 6.58 1.12
C PRO A 11 31.50 7.20 -0.24
N VAL A 12 31.25 8.52 -0.24
CA VAL A 12 30.91 9.28 -1.46
C VAL A 12 32.01 9.14 -2.54
N GLY A 13 33.27 8.98 -2.13
CA GLY A 13 34.41 8.84 -3.04
C GLY A 13 34.47 7.51 -3.80
N GLU A 14 33.79 6.47 -3.31
CA GLU A 14 33.76 5.14 -3.93
C GLU A 14 32.50 4.92 -4.78
N ALA A 15 31.58 5.89 -4.77
CA ALA A 15 30.32 5.80 -5.51
C ALA A 15 30.54 6.02 -7.01
N THR A 16 30.29 4.95 -7.79
CA THR A 16 30.33 4.97 -9.26
C THR A 16 29.00 5.38 -9.90
N GLU A 17 27.97 5.62 -9.09
CA GLU A 17 26.65 6.05 -9.51
C GLU A 17 26.23 7.37 -8.83
N PRO A 18 25.31 8.16 -9.43
CA PRO A 18 24.87 9.41 -8.84
C PRO A 18 24.16 9.19 -7.50
N LEU A 19 24.69 9.78 -6.45
CA LEU A 19 24.05 9.81 -5.14
C LEU A 19 23.16 11.03 -5.05
N ILE A 20 21.83 10.84 -5.08
CA ILE A 20 20.85 11.93 -5.00
C ILE A 20 20.36 12.05 -3.55
N ALA A 21 20.65 13.17 -2.90
CA ALA A 21 20.07 13.52 -1.61
C ALA A 21 18.78 14.32 -1.79
N GLY A 22 17.85 14.21 -0.83
CA GLY A 22 16.59 14.95 -0.85
C GLY A 22 15.59 14.43 -1.89
N ALA A 23 15.75 13.19 -2.38
CA ALA A 23 14.82 12.60 -3.32
C ALA A 23 14.45 11.15 -2.95
N VAL A 24 13.22 10.77 -3.28
CA VAL A 24 12.78 9.37 -3.32
C VAL A 24 12.72 8.96 -4.78
N PHE A 25 13.43 7.89 -5.14
CA PHE A 25 13.53 7.47 -6.52
C PHE A 25 13.77 5.97 -6.65
N ASP A 26 13.45 5.44 -7.82
CA ASP A 26 13.84 4.09 -8.24
C ASP A 26 14.80 4.16 -9.42
N LEU A 27 15.67 3.15 -9.53
CA LEU A 27 16.46 2.93 -10.73
C LEU A 27 15.53 2.44 -11.85
N ALA A 28 15.40 3.23 -12.91
CA ALA A 28 14.59 2.88 -14.07
C ALA A 28 15.42 2.18 -15.15
N GLY A 29 16.73 2.43 -15.21
CA GLY A 29 17.61 1.76 -16.15
C GLY A 29 19.05 2.23 -16.10
N ARG A 30 19.93 1.43 -16.71
CA ARG A 30 21.34 1.75 -16.95
C ARG A 30 21.67 1.33 -18.37
N THR A 31 22.17 2.25 -19.18
CA THR A 31 22.56 1.96 -20.57
C THR A 31 23.88 2.66 -20.87
N GLY A 32 24.96 1.87 -20.84
CA GLY A 32 26.32 2.39 -21.01
C GLY A 32 26.64 3.48 -19.99
N GLU A 33 26.84 4.70 -20.49
CA GLU A 33 27.16 5.89 -19.71
C GLU A 33 25.92 6.71 -19.29
N THR A 34 24.71 6.14 -19.40
CA THR A 34 23.47 6.81 -18.98
C THR A 34 22.86 6.07 -17.81
N TRP A 35 22.59 6.81 -16.73
CA TRP A 35 21.90 6.31 -15.55
C TRP A 35 20.54 6.99 -15.45
N THR A 36 19.48 6.18 -15.47
CA THR A 36 18.11 6.67 -15.57
C THR A 36 17.36 6.35 -14.28
N VAL A 37 16.78 7.38 -13.67
CA VAL A 37 15.97 7.25 -12.46
C VAL A 37 14.57 7.78 -12.65
N SER A 38 13.64 7.14 -11.94
CA SER A 38 12.27 7.60 -11.78
C SER A 38 12.16 8.32 -10.44
N LEU A 39 12.07 9.64 -10.45
CA LEU A 39 11.93 10.46 -9.23
C LEU A 39 10.46 10.52 -8.83
N HIS A 40 10.13 10.20 -7.57
CA HIS A 40 8.76 10.20 -7.04
C HIS A 40 8.48 11.37 -6.10
N SER A 41 9.51 11.82 -5.40
CA SER A 41 9.46 12.99 -4.52
C SER A 41 10.84 13.64 -4.51
N VAL A 42 10.88 14.96 -4.59
CA VAL A 42 12.12 15.73 -4.60
C VAL A 42 11.92 16.96 -3.73
N SER A 43 12.78 17.12 -2.73
CA SER A 43 12.79 18.30 -1.86
C SER A 43 13.44 19.49 -2.56
N SER A 44 13.15 20.70 -2.08
CA SER A 44 13.71 21.94 -2.65
C SER A 44 15.24 22.03 -2.53
N ASP A 45 15.83 21.29 -1.60
CA ASP A 45 17.28 21.21 -1.34
C ASP A 45 17.95 19.97 -1.96
N ALA A 46 17.21 19.23 -2.82
CA ALA A 46 17.74 18.04 -3.47
C ALA A 46 18.99 18.35 -4.32
N LYS A 47 20.00 17.48 -4.21
CA LYS A 47 21.30 17.66 -4.85
C LYS A 47 21.99 16.33 -5.12
N ILE A 48 22.93 16.35 -6.06
CA ILE A 48 23.83 15.21 -6.32
C ILE A 48 25.07 15.39 -5.44
N LEU A 49 25.37 14.37 -4.63
CA LEU A 49 26.45 14.41 -3.64
C LEU A 49 27.84 14.19 -4.25
N ASN A 50 27.93 13.49 -5.37
CA ASN A 50 29.16 13.21 -6.11
C ASN A 50 29.12 13.76 -7.55
N PRO A 51 28.95 15.07 -7.76
CA PRO A 51 28.71 15.64 -9.09
C PRO A 51 29.88 15.48 -10.07
N SER A 52 31.07 15.09 -9.61
CA SER A 52 32.27 14.88 -10.44
C SER A 52 32.14 13.73 -11.44
N ILE A 53 31.26 12.74 -11.19
CA ILE A 53 31.04 11.59 -12.07
C ILE A 53 30.17 11.91 -13.29
N LEU A 54 29.45 13.03 -13.26
CA LEU A 54 28.55 13.45 -14.33
C LEU A 54 29.33 14.08 -15.48
N LYS A 55 28.89 13.87 -16.73
CA LYS A 55 29.45 14.60 -17.89
C LYS A 55 29.18 16.11 -17.76
N THR A 56 27.99 16.49 -17.32
CA THR A 56 27.56 17.90 -17.24
C THR A 56 26.77 18.17 -15.96
N GLN A 57 27.39 18.85 -14.99
CA GLN A 57 26.77 19.14 -13.69
C GLN A 57 25.57 20.09 -13.81
N SER A 58 25.68 21.13 -14.63
CA SER A 58 24.63 22.13 -14.82
C SER A 58 23.33 21.54 -15.37
N SER A 59 23.43 20.56 -16.26
CA SER A 59 22.27 19.83 -16.80
C SER A 59 21.57 19.01 -15.72
N ALA A 60 22.32 18.30 -14.87
CA ALA A 60 21.75 17.49 -13.81
C ALA A 60 21.02 18.32 -12.74
N SER A 61 21.61 19.46 -12.32
CA SER A 61 20.95 20.39 -11.40
C SER A 61 19.66 20.97 -12.00
N ARG A 62 19.64 21.27 -13.31
CA ARG A 62 18.44 21.75 -13.99
C ARG A 62 17.34 20.67 -14.02
N LEU A 63 17.71 19.43 -14.29
CA LEU A 63 16.77 18.30 -14.31
C LEU A 63 16.13 18.08 -12.92
N LEU A 64 16.93 18.12 -11.85
CA LEU A 64 16.41 18.01 -10.48
C LEU A 64 15.45 19.16 -10.13
N ARG A 65 15.79 20.42 -10.46
CA ARG A 65 14.88 21.56 -10.24
C ARG A 65 13.56 21.40 -10.99
N SER A 66 13.64 21.00 -12.26
CA SER A 66 12.46 20.73 -13.07
C SER A 66 11.62 19.58 -12.48
N ALA A 67 12.24 18.62 -11.81
CA ALA A 67 11.53 17.55 -11.11
C ALA A 67 10.85 18.02 -9.82
N VAL A 68 11.50 18.91 -9.05
CA VAL A 68 10.86 19.58 -7.90
C VAL A 68 9.60 20.30 -8.34
N GLU A 69 9.67 21.10 -9.41
CA GLU A 69 8.52 21.86 -9.92
C GLU A 69 7.36 20.97 -10.39
N SER A 70 7.64 19.83 -11.04
CA SER A 70 6.60 18.91 -11.50
C SER A 70 6.00 18.09 -10.36
N LEU A 71 6.83 17.58 -9.46
CA LEU A 71 6.40 16.64 -8.40
C LEU A 71 5.85 17.35 -7.17
N SER A 72 6.26 18.59 -6.88
CA SER A 72 5.67 19.39 -5.80
C SER A 72 4.17 19.66 -5.99
N LYS A 73 3.70 19.67 -7.24
CA LYS A 73 2.28 19.82 -7.60
C LYS A 73 1.51 18.49 -7.58
N ALA A 74 2.21 17.37 -7.68
CA ALA A 74 1.66 16.04 -7.84
C ALA A 74 1.82 15.25 -6.53
N ARG A 75 0.91 15.48 -5.58
CA ARG A 75 0.79 14.60 -4.41
C ARG A 75 -0.33 13.60 -4.69
N PRO A 76 -0.06 12.28 -4.64
CA PRO A 76 -1.13 11.32 -4.78
C PRO A 76 -2.14 11.52 -3.66
N GLY A 77 -3.41 11.63 -4.05
CA GLY A 77 -4.52 11.75 -3.11
C GLY A 77 -4.64 10.52 -2.21
N PRO A 78 -5.57 10.54 -1.23
CA PRO A 78 -5.78 9.38 -0.37
C PRO A 78 -6.20 8.16 -1.20
N ILE A 79 -5.69 6.99 -0.83
CA ILE A 79 -5.98 5.72 -1.51
C ILE A 79 -7.46 5.31 -1.41
N VAL A 80 -8.14 5.77 -0.36
CA VAL A 80 -9.58 5.63 -0.18
C VAL A 80 -10.18 6.98 0.14
N LYS A 81 -11.30 7.29 -0.52
CA LYS A 81 -12.18 8.42 -0.24
C LYS A 81 -13.54 7.90 0.24
N GLU A 82 -14.23 8.71 1.03
CA GLU A 82 -15.66 8.51 1.37
C GLU A 82 -15.99 7.18 2.05
N GLY A 83 -15.02 6.58 2.76
CA GLY A 83 -15.23 5.32 3.48
C GLY A 83 -16.26 5.49 4.60
N THR A 84 -17.46 4.93 4.40
CA THR A 84 -18.56 4.97 5.36
C THR A 84 -18.94 3.56 5.77
N LEU A 85 -18.90 3.29 7.07
CA LEU A 85 -19.29 2.01 7.65
C LEU A 85 -20.72 2.08 8.17
N ILE A 86 -21.57 1.20 7.68
CA ILE A 86 -22.97 1.07 8.08
C ILE A 86 -23.14 -0.29 8.75
N VAL A 87 -23.76 -0.29 9.93
CA VAL A 87 -24.14 -1.52 10.63
C VAL A 87 -25.65 -1.66 10.60
N PRO A 88 -26.17 -2.67 9.87
CA PRO A 88 -27.57 -3.05 9.92
C PRO A 88 -28.01 -3.48 11.33
N PRO A 89 -29.32 -3.70 11.56
CA PRO A 89 -29.85 -4.06 12.87
C PRO A 89 -29.09 -5.21 13.55
N ALA A 90 -28.99 -5.13 14.89
CA ALA A 90 -28.28 -6.11 15.69
C ALA A 90 -28.78 -7.55 15.43
N GLY A 91 -27.85 -8.51 15.43
CA GLY A 91 -28.16 -9.94 15.23
C GLY A 91 -28.06 -10.42 13.79
N THR A 92 -28.11 -9.52 12.79
CA THR A 92 -28.02 -9.89 11.36
C THR A 92 -26.64 -10.39 10.93
N GLY A 93 -25.58 -9.98 11.64
CA GLY A 93 -24.20 -10.25 11.23
C GLY A 93 -23.76 -9.56 9.94
N ALA A 94 -24.56 -8.62 9.45
CA ALA A 94 -24.23 -7.85 8.26
C ALA A 94 -23.34 -6.66 8.59
N LEU A 95 -22.44 -6.33 7.67
CA LEU A 95 -21.60 -5.14 7.68
C LEU A 95 -21.62 -4.55 6.27
N GLU A 96 -22.01 -3.29 6.13
CA GLU A 96 -22.02 -2.60 4.84
C GLU A 96 -20.99 -1.47 4.82
N LEU A 97 -20.26 -1.36 3.71
CA LEU A 97 -19.23 -0.37 3.51
C LEU A 97 -19.41 0.27 2.14
N SER A 98 -19.56 1.59 2.10
CA SER A 98 -19.47 2.37 0.86
C SER A 98 -18.13 3.11 0.84
N PHE A 99 -17.41 3.04 -0.28
CA PHE A 99 -16.07 3.61 -0.40
C PHE A 99 -15.69 3.85 -1.86
N THR A 100 -14.70 4.72 -2.08
CA THR A 100 -14.08 4.92 -3.40
C THR A 100 -12.58 4.66 -3.30
N VAL A 101 -12.07 3.69 -4.06
CA VAL A 101 -10.65 3.39 -4.20
C VAL A 101 -10.06 4.25 -5.31
N ALA A 102 -8.88 4.83 -5.09
CA ALA A 102 -8.25 5.72 -6.07
C ALA A 102 -7.91 5.01 -7.39
N GLU A 103 -8.05 5.71 -8.52
CA GLU A 103 -7.75 5.21 -9.88
C GLU A 103 -6.31 4.71 -10.07
N ASN A 104 -5.36 5.26 -9.31
CA ASN A 104 -3.97 4.85 -9.32
C ASN A 104 -3.65 3.69 -8.37
N ALA A 105 -4.66 3.04 -7.80
CA ALA A 105 -4.50 1.87 -6.95
C ALA A 105 -4.29 0.59 -7.76
N THR A 106 -3.45 -0.29 -7.24
CA THR A 106 -3.26 -1.66 -7.73
C THR A 106 -3.34 -2.63 -6.55
N GLU A 107 -3.74 -3.89 -6.84
CA GLU A 107 -3.87 -4.95 -5.82
C GLU A 107 -4.70 -4.53 -4.59
N GLY A 108 -5.84 -3.86 -4.82
CA GLY A 108 -6.71 -3.39 -3.75
C GLY A 108 -7.36 -4.52 -2.97
N LEU A 109 -7.45 -4.34 -1.65
CA LEU A 109 -7.99 -5.32 -0.72
C LEU A 109 -8.71 -4.64 0.44
N MET A 110 -9.94 -5.06 0.68
CA MET A 110 -10.66 -4.75 1.92
C MET A 110 -10.41 -5.86 2.93
N ALA A 111 -9.75 -5.52 4.03
CA ALA A 111 -9.44 -6.41 5.14
C ALA A 111 -10.34 -6.09 6.33
N VAL A 112 -11.06 -7.10 6.81
CA VAL A 112 -11.91 -7.01 8.00
C VAL A 112 -11.38 -7.95 9.07
N LEU A 113 -10.99 -7.37 10.21
CA LEU A 113 -10.65 -8.11 11.40
C LEU A 113 -11.90 -8.29 12.24
N LEU A 114 -12.33 -9.54 12.45
CA LEU A 114 -13.36 -9.88 13.42
C LEU A 114 -12.68 -10.41 14.68
N ALA A 115 -12.82 -9.68 15.79
CA ALA A 115 -12.23 -10.01 17.08
C ALA A 115 -13.32 -10.30 18.11
N GLN A 116 -13.43 -11.55 18.57
CA GLN A 116 -14.45 -11.96 19.53
C GLN A 116 -14.20 -11.29 20.90
N SER A 117 -15.28 -10.85 21.53
CA SER A 117 -15.25 -10.34 22.90
C SER A 117 -15.39 -11.46 23.94
N GLY A 118 -14.83 -11.26 25.13
CA GLY A 118 -15.01 -12.14 26.29
C GLY A 118 -14.03 -13.31 26.40
N THR A 119 -14.13 -14.07 27.49
CA THR A 119 -13.17 -15.10 27.90
C THR A 119 -13.48 -16.50 27.36
N GLY A 120 -14.68 -16.76 26.84
CA GLY A 120 -15.11 -18.06 26.30
C GLY A 120 -14.29 -18.58 25.11
N LYS A 121 -14.54 -19.82 24.66
CA LYS A 121 -13.81 -20.43 23.53
C LYS A 121 -13.97 -19.63 22.23
N LYS A 122 -13.01 -19.77 21.30
CA LYS A 122 -13.10 -19.19 19.94
C LYS A 122 -14.30 -19.79 19.23
N ILE A 123 -15.18 -18.93 18.72
CA ILE A 123 -16.31 -19.31 17.87
C ILE A 123 -15.90 -19.04 16.43
N ALA A 124 -15.96 -20.08 15.59
CA ALA A 124 -15.72 -19.94 14.16
C ALA A 124 -16.90 -19.21 13.48
N LEU A 125 -16.58 -18.34 12.53
CA LEU A 125 -17.56 -17.64 11.70
C LEU A 125 -17.43 -18.08 10.26
N ASN A 126 -18.57 -18.38 9.63
CA ASN A 126 -18.72 -18.46 8.19
C ASN A 126 -18.97 -17.05 7.67
N VAL A 127 -18.12 -16.58 6.75
CA VAL A 127 -18.20 -15.22 6.23
C VAL A 127 -18.34 -15.27 4.71
N THR A 128 -19.36 -14.58 4.20
CA THR A 128 -19.54 -14.35 2.76
C THR A 128 -19.54 -12.86 2.47
N ALA A 129 -19.22 -12.49 1.24
CA ALA A 129 -19.18 -11.10 0.82
C ALA A 129 -19.87 -10.89 -0.54
N GLN A 130 -20.45 -9.70 -0.70
CA GLN A 130 -20.93 -9.18 -1.96
C GLN A 130 -20.25 -7.85 -2.23
N LEU A 131 -19.67 -7.69 -3.42
CA LEU A 131 -19.15 -6.42 -3.92
C LEU A 131 -20.08 -5.96 -5.04
N ASP A 132 -20.68 -4.78 -4.89
CA ASP A 132 -21.64 -4.21 -5.83
C ASP A 132 -22.81 -5.17 -6.16
N GLY A 133 -23.25 -5.92 -5.15
CA GLY A 133 -24.33 -6.90 -5.24
C GLY A 133 -23.92 -8.27 -5.79
N LEU A 134 -22.67 -8.45 -6.25
CA LEU A 134 -22.16 -9.71 -6.75
C LEU A 134 -21.39 -10.46 -5.67
N THR A 135 -21.68 -11.75 -5.50
CA THR A 135 -20.91 -12.61 -4.57
C THR A 135 -19.46 -12.69 -5.00
N VAL A 136 -18.54 -12.41 -4.08
CA VAL A 136 -17.10 -12.42 -4.31
C VAL A 136 -16.38 -13.36 -3.34
N PRO A 137 -15.22 -13.93 -3.73
CA PRO A 137 -14.46 -14.80 -2.84
C PRO A 137 -13.93 -14.01 -1.63
N VAL A 138 -14.05 -14.64 -0.45
CA VAL A 138 -13.45 -14.16 0.79
C VAL A 138 -12.29 -15.07 1.14
N SER A 139 -11.09 -14.51 1.25
CA SER A 139 -9.93 -15.26 1.75
C SER A 139 -9.74 -15.01 3.24
N THR A 140 -9.33 -16.05 3.97
CA THR A 140 -9.08 -15.99 5.40
C THR A 140 -7.60 -16.11 5.69
N GLU A 141 -7.08 -15.31 6.60
CA GLU A 141 -5.70 -15.44 7.07
C GLU A 141 -5.68 -15.84 8.54
N TYR A 142 -5.16 -17.03 8.82
CA TYR A 142 -5.13 -17.58 10.17
C TYR A 142 -4.41 -16.63 11.13
N GLN A 143 -5.06 -16.37 12.27
CA GLN A 143 -4.43 -15.74 13.42
C GLN A 143 -4.62 -16.63 14.65
N GLU A 144 -3.58 -16.67 15.48
CA GLU A 144 -3.68 -17.20 16.82
C GLU A 144 -4.66 -16.36 17.66
N GLY A 145 -5.36 -17.02 18.58
CA GLY A 145 -6.39 -16.39 19.41
C GLY A 145 -7.76 -16.27 18.74
N LYS A 146 -8.57 -15.33 19.22
CA LYS A 146 -10.01 -15.20 18.89
C LYS A 146 -10.30 -14.15 17.83
N SER A 147 -9.29 -13.81 17.06
CA SER A 147 -9.35 -12.87 15.96
C SER A 147 -9.15 -13.60 14.64
N GLN A 148 -9.79 -13.12 13.59
CA GLN A 148 -9.66 -13.69 12.26
C GLN A 148 -9.76 -12.58 11.21
N TRP A 149 -8.83 -12.59 10.25
CA TRP A 149 -8.87 -11.69 9.10
C TRP A 149 -9.66 -12.30 7.96
N TYR A 150 -10.51 -11.48 7.36
CA TYR A 150 -11.27 -11.76 6.15
C TYR A 150 -10.93 -10.71 5.11
N LYS A 151 -10.59 -11.15 3.90
CA LYS A 151 -10.01 -10.30 2.87
C LYS A 151 -10.79 -10.45 1.56
N VAL A 152 -11.20 -9.32 1.01
CA VAL A 152 -11.97 -9.21 -0.24
C VAL A 152 -11.19 -8.34 -1.22
N PRO A 153 -10.83 -8.85 -2.42
CA PRO A 153 -10.21 -8.03 -3.46
C PRO A 153 -11.14 -6.91 -3.92
N VAL A 154 -10.59 -5.73 -4.16
CA VAL A 154 -11.33 -4.57 -4.69
C VAL A 154 -10.52 -3.88 -5.78
N THR A 155 -11.21 -3.41 -6.80
CA THR A 155 -10.62 -2.64 -7.90
C THR A 155 -10.66 -1.14 -7.59
N PRO A 156 -9.97 -0.31 -8.39
CA PRO A 156 -10.22 1.12 -8.40
C PRO A 156 -11.68 1.46 -8.71
N GLY A 157 -12.15 2.58 -8.17
CA GLY A 157 -13.50 3.08 -8.38
C GLY A 157 -14.38 3.05 -7.14
N LYS A 158 -15.67 3.39 -7.34
CA LYS A 158 -16.68 3.45 -6.29
C LYS A 158 -17.32 2.09 -6.10
N HIS A 159 -17.42 1.64 -4.86
CA HIS A 159 -17.91 0.32 -4.50
C HIS A 159 -18.81 0.34 -3.26
N THR A 160 -19.67 -0.68 -3.18
CA THR A 160 -20.38 -1.07 -1.96
C THR A 160 -20.07 -2.52 -1.63
N LEU A 161 -19.44 -2.75 -0.48
CA LEU A 161 -19.14 -4.07 0.06
C LEU A 161 -20.13 -4.42 1.16
N ARG A 162 -20.77 -5.59 1.04
CA ARG A 162 -21.58 -6.20 2.10
C ARG A 162 -20.91 -7.49 2.55
N LEU A 163 -20.63 -7.60 3.84
CA LEU A 163 -20.13 -8.81 4.49
C LEU A 163 -21.22 -9.39 5.38
N PHE A 164 -21.38 -10.71 5.33
CA PHE A 164 -22.31 -11.44 6.17
C PHE A 164 -21.53 -12.47 6.97
N ALA A 165 -21.55 -12.31 8.29
CA ALA A 165 -20.98 -13.27 9.22
C ALA A 165 -22.09 -14.10 9.87
N ALA A 166 -21.87 -15.41 10.03
CA ALA A 166 -22.74 -16.31 10.77
C ALA A 166 -21.90 -17.26 11.63
N PRO A 167 -22.29 -17.60 12.87
CA PRO A 167 -21.60 -18.62 13.65
C PRO A 167 -21.61 -19.96 12.93
N ALA A 168 -20.51 -20.71 13.04
CA ALA A 168 -20.46 -22.10 12.61
C ALA A 168 -21.44 -22.97 13.45
N LYS A 169 -21.72 -24.20 12.98
CA LYS A 169 -22.84 -25.06 13.41
C LYS A 169 -22.99 -25.25 14.95
N ASP A 170 -21.92 -25.08 15.71
CA ASP A 170 -21.87 -25.37 17.15
C ASP A 170 -22.09 -24.13 18.05
N SER A 171 -22.47 -22.99 17.48
CA SER A 171 -22.71 -21.75 18.24
C SER A 171 -23.96 -21.02 17.79
N LEU A 172 -24.72 -20.50 18.76
CA LEU A 172 -25.97 -19.77 18.50
C LEU A 172 -25.75 -18.26 18.33
N SER A 173 -24.66 -17.72 18.87
CA SER A 173 -24.34 -16.30 18.77
C SER A 173 -22.84 -16.03 18.78
N TRP A 174 -22.47 -14.88 18.22
CA TRP A 174 -21.13 -14.32 18.30
C TRP A 174 -21.23 -12.83 18.63
N LYS A 175 -20.32 -12.34 19.46
CA LYS A 175 -20.22 -10.91 19.78
C LYS A 175 -18.75 -10.50 19.75
N GLY A 176 -18.50 -9.36 19.13
CA GLY A 176 -17.15 -8.85 19.02
C GLY A 176 -17.07 -7.58 18.22
N LYS A 177 -15.85 -7.26 17.80
CA LYS A 177 -15.52 -6.03 17.11
C LYS A 177 -15.12 -6.34 15.67
N ALA A 178 -15.67 -5.58 14.74
CA ALA A 178 -15.22 -5.55 13.35
C ALA A 178 -14.35 -4.31 13.15
N THR A 179 -13.14 -4.48 12.61
CA THR A 179 -12.25 -3.36 12.21
C THR A 179 -11.93 -3.49 10.74
N VAL A 180 -12.16 -2.43 9.97
CA VAL A 180 -12.05 -2.44 8.52
C VAL A 180 -10.86 -1.61 8.05
N TRP A 181 -10.10 -2.16 7.12
CA TRP A 181 -8.95 -1.53 6.49
C TRP A 181 -9.02 -1.70 4.97
N CYS A 182 -8.58 -0.67 4.24
CA CYS A 182 -8.18 -0.79 2.86
C CYS A 182 -6.67 -0.95 2.79
N ILE A 183 -6.22 -1.98 2.09
CA ILE A 183 -4.82 -2.26 1.80
C ILE A 183 -4.68 -2.25 0.28
N ALA A 184 -3.81 -1.41 -0.26
CA ALA A 184 -3.55 -1.39 -1.71
C ALA A 184 -2.14 -0.89 -1.97
N ARG A 185 -1.65 -1.12 -3.19
CA ARG A 185 -0.51 -0.39 -3.73
C ARG A 185 -1.01 0.85 -4.45
N GLN A 186 -0.25 1.93 -4.38
CA GLN A 186 -0.60 3.18 -5.02
C GLN A 186 0.55 3.63 -5.90
N LYS A 187 0.30 3.70 -7.21
CA LYS A 187 1.25 4.27 -8.17
C LYS A 187 1.48 5.73 -7.84
N GLN A 188 2.75 6.09 -7.67
CA GLN A 188 3.15 7.48 -7.47
C GLN A 188 3.34 8.14 -8.83
N ASP A 189 3.05 9.43 -8.90
CA ASP A 189 3.51 10.23 -10.03
C ASP A 189 5.03 10.26 -10.01
N SER A 190 5.63 10.12 -11.18
CA SER A 190 7.07 10.09 -11.30
C SER A 190 7.57 10.93 -12.46
N LYS A 191 8.83 11.32 -12.37
CA LYS A 191 9.55 11.95 -13.46
C LYS A 191 10.82 11.19 -13.76
N LEU A 192 10.90 10.72 -14.99
CA LEU A 192 12.13 10.13 -15.52
C LEU A 192 13.20 11.21 -15.66
N VAL A 193 14.39 10.93 -15.13
CA VAL A 193 15.57 11.79 -15.26
C VAL A 193 16.74 10.94 -15.72
N GLU A 194 17.36 11.37 -16.80
CA GLU A 194 18.56 10.74 -17.35
C GLU A 194 19.79 11.54 -16.91
N LEU A 195 20.76 10.86 -16.32
CA LEU A 195 22.02 11.42 -15.85
C LEU A 195 23.17 10.85 -16.67
N PRO A 196 23.74 11.63 -17.61
CA PRO A 196 24.92 11.22 -18.37
C PRO A 196 26.16 11.19 -17.46
N LEU A 197 26.83 10.04 -17.41
CA LEU A 197 28.00 9.75 -16.60
C LEU A 197 29.27 9.77 -17.44
N LYS A 198 30.41 10.11 -16.85
CA LYS A 198 31.72 10.08 -17.53
C LYS A 198 32.21 8.67 -17.81
N GLN A 199 31.73 7.70 -17.03
CA GLN A 199 32.08 6.29 -17.11
C GLN A 199 30.83 5.47 -16.77
N ALA A 200 30.75 4.26 -17.32
CA ALA A 200 29.67 3.33 -16.99
C ALA A 200 29.72 2.95 -15.50
N PRO A 201 28.57 2.94 -14.79
CA PRO A 201 28.53 2.57 -13.39
C PRO A 201 28.74 1.06 -13.25
N PHE A 202 29.37 0.63 -12.15
CA PHE A 202 29.51 -0.79 -11.86
C PHE A 202 28.14 -1.41 -11.53
N GLU A 203 27.84 -2.58 -12.10
CA GLU A 203 26.61 -3.29 -11.79
C GLU A 203 26.66 -3.86 -10.37
N ARG A 204 25.63 -3.59 -9.58
CA ARG A 204 25.52 -4.03 -8.19
C ARG A 204 24.34 -4.98 -8.08
N LEU A 205 24.57 -6.11 -7.39
CA LEU A 205 23.50 -7.00 -6.98
C LEU A 205 22.77 -6.35 -5.80
N LEU A 206 21.66 -5.67 -6.09
CA LEU A 206 20.76 -5.21 -5.05
C LEU A 206 19.89 -6.38 -4.58
N PRO A 207 19.50 -6.42 -3.29
CA PRO A 207 18.48 -7.37 -2.84
C PRO A 207 17.20 -7.18 -3.68
N PRO A 208 16.41 -8.25 -3.88
CA PRO A 208 15.19 -8.16 -4.65
C PRO A 208 14.26 -7.12 -4.04
N ALA A 209 13.75 -6.21 -4.87
CA ALA A 209 12.74 -5.26 -4.45
C ALA A 209 11.48 -6.02 -4.01
N VAL A 210 11.02 -5.75 -2.79
CA VAL A 210 9.79 -6.36 -2.25
C VAL A 210 8.55 -5.91 -3.03
N TRP A 211 8.61 -4.72 -3.62
CA TRP A 211 7.51 -4.08 -4.36
C TRP A 211 7.98 -3.60 -5.73
N PRO A 212 7.06 -3.46 -6.71
CA PRO A 212 7.36 -2.80 -7.97
C PRO A 212 7.83 -1.35 -7.77
N ALA A 213 8.73 -0.90 -8.63
CA ALA A 213 9.18 0.49 -8.65
C ALA A 213 7.99 1.46 -8.85
N GLY A 214 8.01 2.58 -8.14
CA GLY A 214 7.00 3.63 -8.20
C GLY A 214 5.68 3.30 -7.53
N GLU A 215 5.60 2.20 -6.76
CA GLU A 215 4.42 1.85 -5.99
C GLU A 215 4.71 1.94 -4.49
N VAL A 216 3.78 2.55 -3.75
CA VAL A 216 3.83 2.58 -2.29
C VAL A 216 2.66 1.80 -1.73
N ARG A 217 2.93 0.89 -0.78
CA ARG A 217 1.88 0.20 -0.04
C ARG A 217 1.18 1.17 0.92
N ARG A 218 -0.14 1.23 0.84
CA ARG A 218 -1.00 2.01 1.73
C ARG A 218 -1.88 1.08 2.54
N ASN A 219 -1.90 1.29 3.86
CA ASN A 219 -2.79 0.61 4.79
C ASN A 219 -3.64 1.68 5.48
N VAL A 220 -4.89 1.85 5.07
CA VAL A 220 -5.79 2.89 5.59
C VAL A 220 -6.91 2.25 6.38
N ARG A 221 -7.03 2.59 7.65
CA ARG A 221 -8.15 2.18 8.48
C ARG A 221 -9.38 2.97 8.08
N ILE A 222 -10.47 2.27 7.79
CA ILE A 222 -11.74 2.90 7.41
C ILE A 222 -12.60 3.17 8.65
N GLY A 223 -12.68 2.18 9.55
CA GLY A 223 -13.50 2.32 10.75
C GLY A 223 -13.57 1.06 11.58
N GLU A 224 -14.39 1.13 12.62
CA GLU A 224 -14.66 0.01 13.49
C GLU A 224 -16.08 0.05 14.04
N VAL A 225 -16.60 -1.12 14.41
CA VAL A 225 -17.92 -1.22 15.02
C VAL A 225 -18.05 -2.48 15.86
N GLN A 226 -18.99 -2.44 16.82
CA GLN A 226 -19.41 -3.64 17.54
C GLN A 226 -20.39 -4.43 16.68
N LEU A 227 -20.15 -5.73 16.55
CA LEU A 227 -20.97 -6.63 15.77
C LEU A 227 -21.49 -7.75 16.67
N THR A 228 -22.80 -7.95 16.64
CA THR A 228 -23.46 -9.09 17.27
C THR A 228 -24.14 -9.88 16.17
N VAL A 229 -23.87 -11.18 16.15
CA VAL A 229 -24.38 -12.12 15.18
C VAL A 229 -25.18 -13.19 15.91
N GLN A 230 -26.37 -13.49 15.41
CA GLN A 230 -27.16 -14.63 15.84
C GLN A 230 -27.34 -15.57 14.66
N ARG A 231 -27.40 -16.87 14.94
CA ARG A 231 -27.74 -17.83 13.89
C ARG A 231 -29.18 -17.57 13.46
N GLY A 232 -29.40 -17.28 12.17
CA GLY A 232 -30.74 -17.25 11.59
C GLY A 232 -31.41 -18.62 11.78
N THR A 233 -32.66 -18.60 12.24
CA THR A 233 -33.52 -19.79 12.35
C THR A 233 -33.72 -20.45 11.00
#